data_AF-A0A2M7L8D3-F1
#
_entry.id   AF-A0A2M7L8D3-F1
#
_cell.length_a   1.000
_cell.length_b   1.000
_cell.length_c   1.000
_cell.angle_alpha   90.00
_cell.angle_beta   90.00
_cell.angle_gamma   90.00
#
_symmetry.space_group_name_H-M   'P 1'
#
loop_
_entity.id
_entity.type
_entity.pdbx_description
1 polymer ?
#
loop_
_entity_poly.entity_id
_entity_poly.type
_entity_poly.pdbx_seq_one_letter_code
_entity_poly.pdbx_strand_id
1 'polypeptide(L)'
;STSPESGADFNRNGVPRSSGIRCHVRPEYAIWKGRRAKSAWVALKPEDVKRVLREGLQPVRSPEELFKLVCELIEHIRSDIEGGEEDIRSILWDGDNPKVETEFQKMIARDLRQSIEANKHKIVSGRELEVAGNRPDIFTTCILPGEKRARVFLEMKRQQFYEKTKGCDASDVISSIRTQLIEKYLVDAETSYGIYIVGWYGQEYFGSYKTKLKRLNRGRLPCSPSELEDLLQRIAGDEVAKAVGVSAVRVFVIDLELGTSRTPC
;
A
#
# COMPACT_ATOMS: atom_id res chain seq x y z
N SER A 1 9.04 55.28 -21.59
CA SER A 1 8.07 54.20 -21.34
C SER A 1 8.83 53.06 -20.67
N THR A 2 8.73 53.06 -19.34
CA THR A 2 9.39 52.15 -18.41
C THR A 2 8.67 50.80 -18.39
N SER A 3 9.40 49.71 -18.62
CA SER A 3 8.97 48.34 -18.33
C SER A 3 9.28 48.03 -16.85
N PRO A 4 8.33 47.51 -16.05
CA PRO A 4 8.63 47.08 -14.69
C PRO A 4 9.08 45.62 -14.65
N GLU A 5 10.12 45.40 -13.86
CA GLU A 5 10.70 44.12 -13.48
C GLU A 5 9.71 43.26 -12.67
N SER A 6 9.78 41.95 -12.88
CA SER A 6 9.06 40.93 -12.13
C SER A 6 9.57 40.82 -10.70
N GLY A 7 8.83 41.42 -9.75
CA GLY A 7 9.11 41.30 -8.31
C GLY A 7 8.65 39.97 -7.73
N ALA A 8 9.56 39.26 -7.08
CA ALA A 8 9.25 38.12 -6.21
C ALA A 8 8.67 38.64 -4.88
N ASP A 9 7.51 38.12 -4.46
CA ASP A 9 6.84 38.47 -3.22
C ASP A 9 7.56 37.89 -1.99
N PHE A 10 8.22 38.75 -1.21
CA PHE A 10 8.82 38.44 0.09
C PHE A 10 7.92 38.93 1.24
N ASN A 11 7.89 38.21 2.36
CA ASN A 11 7.32 38.71 3.63
C ASN A 11 8.20 39.86 4.20
N ARG A 12 7.65 40.70 5.09
CA ARG A 12 8.33 41.79 5.84
C ARG A 12 9.62 41.39 6.58
N ASN A 13 9.98 40.11 6.62
CA ASN A 13 11.23 39.59 7.20
C ASN A 13 12.19 38.96 6.15
N GLY A 14 11.98 39.17 4.85
CA GLY A 14 12.92 38.70 3.81
C GLY A 14 12.98 37.19 3.59
N VAL A 15 12.00 36.42 4.07
CA VAL A 15 11.91 34.96 3.85
C VAL A 15 11.00 34.67 2.65
N PRO A 16 11.42 33.82 1.69
CA PRO A 16 10.55 33.38 0.60
C PRO A 16 9.31 32.70 1.17
N ARG A 17 8.11 33.07 0.69
CA ARG A 17 6.89 32.33 1.02
C ARG A 17 7.00 30.94 0.41
N SER A 18 7.40 29.95 1.20
CA SER A 18 7.22 28.56 0.82
C SER A 18 5.72 28.33 0.64
N SER A 19 5.34 27.87 -0.56
CA SER A 19 4.04 27.31 -0.87
C SER A 19 3.86 26.03 -0.05
N GLY A 20 3.64 26.19 1.25
CA GLY A 20 3.35 25.12 2.17
C GLY A 20 2.05 24.47 1.76
N ILE A 21 2.15 23.30 1.14
CA ILE A 21 1.06 22.36 0.97
C ILE A 21 0.57 22.04 2.39
N ARG A 22 -0.54 22.65 2.81
CA ARG A 22 -1.22 22.27 4.06
C ARG A 22 -1.85 20.90 3.83
N CYS A 23 -1.12 19.84 4.14
CA CYS A 23 -1.67 18.49 4.24
C CYS A 23 -2.78 18.51 5.30
N HIS A 24 -4.03 18.52 4.85
CA HIS A 24 -5.20 18.34 5.72
C HIS A 24 -5.31 16.86 6.07
N VAL A 25 -4.52 16.40 7.03
CA VAL A 25 -4.80 15.13 7.70
C VAL A 25 -6.12 15.33 8.45
N ARG A 26 -7.13 14.49 8.18
CA ARG A 26 -8.40 14.59 8.90
C ARG A 26 -8.16 14.33 10.40
N PRO A 27 -8.74 15.14 11.31
CA PRO A 27 -8.54 15.00 12.76
C PRO A 27 -8.87 13.63 13.34
N GLU A 28 -9.71 12.84 12.64
CA GLU A 28 -10.13 11.50 13.02
C GLU A 28 -8.97 10.48 13.10
N TYR A 29 -7.84 10.75 12.45
CA TYR A 29 -6.63 9.90 12.52
C TYR A 29 -5.61 10.36 13.58
N ALA A 30 -5.77 11.58 14.09
CA ALA A 30 -4.76 12.31 14.87
C ALA A 30 -4.88 12.13 16.39
N ILE A 31 -5.96 11.57 16.94
CA ILE A 31 -6.14 11.53 18.41
C ILE A 31 -6.71 10.19 18.86
N TRP A 32 -5.83 9.21 19.06
CA TRP A 32 -6.09 8.13 20.00
C TRP A 32 -5.61 8.60 21.38
N LYS A 33 -6.53 9.00 22.26
CA LYS A 33 -6.19 9.50 23.61
C LYS A 33 -5.45 8.38 24.37
N GLY A 34 -4.25 8.67 24.89
CA GLY A 34 -3.39 7.72 25.65
C GLY A 34 -4.05 7.00 26.83
N ARG A 35 -5.27 7.37 27.24
CA ARG A 35 -6.07 6.58 28.19
C ARG A 35 -6.52 5.22 27.65
N ARG A 36 -6.74 5.06 26.34
CA ARG A 36 -7.04 3.74 25.75
C ARG A 36 -5.78 2.89 25.56
N ALA A 37 -4.60 3.50 25.42
CA ALA A 37 -3.32 2.78 25.28
C ALA A 37 -2.92 2.11 26.59
N LYS A 38 -3.06 2.84 27.71
CA LYS A 38 -2.91 2.32 29.07
C LYS A 38 -3.81 1.13 29.42
N SER A 39 -5.01 1.04 28.83
CA SER A 39 -5.95 -0.07 29.08
C SER A 39 -5.84 -1.20 28.04
N ALA A 40 -5.19 -0.94 26.91
CA ALA A 40 -5.03 -1.88 25.80
C ALA A 40 -3.68 -2.60 25.81
N TRP A 41 -2.62 -2.02 26.38
CA TRP A 41 -1.31 -2.65 26.39
C TRP A 41 -1.18 -3.71 27.49
N VAL A 42 -0.75 -4.93 27.12
CA VAL A 42 -0.38 -6.00 28.06
C VAL A 42 1.01 -6.50 27.70
N ALA A 43 1.90 -6.54 28.68
CA ALA A 43 3.21 -7.15 28.50
C ALA A 43 3.06 -8.63 28.10
N LEU A 44 3.86 -9.09 27.15
CA LEU A 44 3.95 -10.52 26.84
C LEU A 44 4.35 -11.27 28.10
N LYS A 45 3.57 -12.29 28.46
CA LYS A 45 3.89 -13.09 29.64
C LYS A 45 5.11 -13.97 29.34
N PRO A 46 5.92 -14.37 30.35
CA PRO A 46 7.02 -15.30 30.16
C PRO A 46 6.60 -16.59 29.43
N GLU A 47 5.36 -17.02 29.61
CA GLU A 47 4.76 -18.17 28.92
C GLU A 47 4.54 -17.91 27.43
N ASP A 48 4.15 -16.69 27.04
CA ASP A 48 4.02 -16.31 25.62
C ASP A 48 5.38 -16.29 24.95
N VAL A 49 6.44 -15.84 25.64
CA VAL A 49 7.82 -15.89 25.13
C VAL A 49 8.31 -17.33 24.97
N LYS A 50 8.01 -18.21 25.94
CA LYS A 50 8.32 -19.65 25.84
C LYS A 50 7.54 -20.32 24.70
N ARG A 51 6.30 -19.89 24.45
CA ARG A 51 5.47 -20.37 23.34
C ARG A 51 6.03 -19.91 22.00
N VAL A 52 6.42 -18.64 21.86
CA VAL A 52 7.15 -18.10 20.69
C VAL A 52 8.36 -18.96 20.33
N LEU A 53 9.20 -19.26 21.32
CA LEU A 53 10.43 -20.03 21.12
C LEU A 53 10.17 -21.51 20.80
N ARG A 54 9.07 -22.09 21.30
CA ARG A 54 8.75 -23.52 21.14
C ARG A 54 7.97 -23.81 19.87
N GLU A 55 7.06 -22.91 19.50
CA GLU A 55 6.10 -23.09 18.41
C GLU A 55 6.45 -22.26 17.16
N GLY A 56 7.56 -21.49 17.20
CA GLY A 56 8.01 -20.68 16.07
C GLY A 56 7.09 -19.50 15.76
N LEU A 57 6.46 -18.93 16.78
CA LEU A 57 5.54 -17.79 16.60
C LEU A 57 6.31 -16.53 16.19
N GLN A 58 5.68 -15.62 15.44
CA GLN A 58 6.25 -14.34 15.02
C GLN A 58 5.84 -13.23 16.00
N PRO A 59 6.76 -12.74 16.86
CA PRO A 59 6.46 -11.62 17.74
C PRO A 59 6.51 -10.29 16.97
N VAL A 60 5.50 -9.45 17.13
CA VAL A 60 5.46 -8.08 16.58
C VAL A 60 5.78 -7.09 17.68
N ARG A 61 6.98 -6.53 17.65
CA ARG A 61 7.59 -5.64 18.65
C ARG A 61 8.04 -4.31 18.06
N SER A 62 8.12 -4.19 16.74
CA SER A 62 8.44 -2.97 16.03
C SER A 62 7.52 -2.72 14.82
N PRO A 63 7.45 -1.49 14.29
CA PRO A 63 6.73 -1.23 13.04
C PRO A 63 7.30 -2.00 11.84
N GLU A 64 8.60 -2.27 11.84
CA GLU A 64 9.28 -3.06 10.80
C GLU A 64 8.83 -4.52 10.82
N GLU A 65 8.71 -5.12 12.01
CA GLU A 65 8.23 -6.49 12.18
C GLU A 65 6.76 -6.62 11.77
N LEU A 66 5.93 -5.62 12.09
CA LEU A 66 4.55 -5.56 11.58
C LEU A 66 4.55 -5.50 10.05
N PHE A 67 5.38 -4.66 9.47
CA PHE A 67 5.50 -4.52 8.02
C PHE A 67 5.95 -5.83 7.34
N LYS A 68 6.94 -6.54 7.89
CA LYS A 68 7.39 -7.84 7.40
C LYS A 68 6.27 -8.89 7.48
N LEU A 69 5.59 -8.97 8.62
CA LEU A 69 4.46 -9.88 8.78
C LEU A 69 3.36 -9.61 7.74
N VAL A 70 2.97 -8.35 7.53
CA VAL A 70 1.95 -8.03 6.53
C VAL A 70 2.45 -8.34 5.12
N CYS A 71 3.73 -8.10 4.81
CA CYS A 71 4.32 -8.51 3.52
C CYS A 71 4.24 -10.03 3.31
N GLU A 72 4.58 -10.82 4.33
CA GLU A 72 4.49 -12.30 4.27
C GLU A 72 3.04 -12.77 4.04
N LEU A 73 2.07 -12.19 4.75
CA LEU A 73 0.66 -12.53 4.57
C LEU A 73 0.14 -12.15 3.17
N ILE A 74 0.57 -11.00 2.62
CA ILE A 74 0.20 -10.60 1.25
C ILE A 74 0.84 -11.54 0.21
N GLU A 75 2.07 -12.00 0.43
CA GLU A 75 2.72 -12.97 -0.46
C GLU A 75 1.99 -14.32 -0.45
N HIS A 76 1.51 -14.77 0.71
CA HIS A 76 0.68 -15.98 0.80
C HIS A 76 -0.64 -15.80 0.04
N ILE A 77 -1.34 -14.68 0.25
CA ILE A 77 -2.59 -14.36 -0.47
C ILE A 77 -2.35 -14.32 -1.99
N ARG A 78 -1.24 -13.71 -2.43
CA ARG A 78 -0.83 -13.73 -3.84
C ARG A 78 -0.66 -15.16 -4.33
N SER A 79 0.06 -15.99 -3.59
CA SER A 79 0.29 -17.40 -3.95
C SER A 79 -1.02 -18.19 -4.05
N ASP A 80 -1.97 -17.98 -3.16
CA ASP A 80 -3.27 -18.68 -3.16
C ASP A 80 -4.11 -18.25 -4.38
N ILE A 81 -4.13 -16.94 -4.67
CA ILE A 81 -4.79 -16.36 -5.85
C ILE A 81 -4.18 -16.91 -7.15
N GLU A 82 -2.86 -16.82 -7.30
CA GLU A 82 -2.12 -17.24 -8.50
C GLU A 82 -2.09 -18.78 -8.64
N GLY A 83 -2.25 -19.51 -7.54
CA GLY A 83 -2.38 -20.97 -7.48
C GLY A 83 -3.75 -21.50 -7.93
N GLY A 84 -4.73 -20.60 -8.12
CA GLY A 84 -6.07 -20.96 -8.60
C GLY A 84 -7.01 -21.52 -7.53
N GLU A 85 -6.74 -21.23 -6.25
CA GLU A 85 -7.66 -21.60 -5.17
C GLU A 85 -8.97 -20.79 -5.21
N GLU A 86 -8.93 -19.60 -5.81
CA GLU A 86 -10.08 -18.72 -5.97
C GLU A 86 -10.60 -18.67 -7.41
N ASP A 87 -11.93 -18.57 -7.57
CA ASP A 87 -12.54 -18.25 -8.85
C ASP A 87 -12.41 -16.74 -9.15
N ILE A 88 -11.17 -16.32 -9.45
CA ILE A 88 -10.81 -14.94 -9.78
C ILE A 88 -11.68 -14.39 -10.92
N ARG A 89 -12.12 -15.26 -11.84
CA ARG A 89 -13.01 -14.87 -12.93
C ARG A 89 -14.35 -14.37 -12.41
N SER A 90 -15.04 -15.13 -11.55
CA SER A 90 -16.33 -14.66 -11.02
C SER A 90 -16.19 -13.48 -10.06
N ILE A 91 -15.06 -13.38 -9.37
CA ILE A 91 -14.84 -12.36 -8.34
C ILE A 91 -14.40 -11.03 -8.94
N LEU A 92 -13.42 -11.02 -9.85
CA LEU A 92 -12.73 -9.81 -10.31
C LEU A 92 -12.92 -9.49 -11.80
N TRP A 93 -13.63 -10.33 -12.55
CA TRP A 93 -13.94 -10.08 -13.96
C TRP A 93 -15.45 -9.91 -14.22
N ASP A 94 -15.78 -9.03 -15.16
CA ASP A 94 -17.10 -8.82 -15.74
C ASP A 94 -17.00 -9.03 -17.26
N GLY A 95 -17.20 -10.28 -17.70
CA GLY A 95 -16.82 -10.74 -19.03
C GLY A 95 -15.32 -10.58 -19.24
N ASP A 96 -14.94 -9.82 -20.27
CA ASP A 96 -13.54 -9.50 -20.59
C ASP A 96 -13.05 -8.20 -19.91
N ASN A 97 -13.79 -7.68 -18.93
CA ASN A 97 -13.42 -6.42 -18.27
C ASN A 97 -13.05 -6.66 -16.81
N PRO A 98 -11.94 -6.09 -16.31
CA PRO A 98 -11.67 -6.04 -14.90
C PRO A 98 -12.81 -5.31 -14.16
N LYS A 99 -13.31 -5.89 -13.07
CA LYS A 99 -14.25 -5.22 -12.16
C LYS A 99 -13.61 -3.99 -11.52
N VAL A 100 -14.44 -3.15 -10.89
CA VAL A 100 -13.99 -1.92 -10.23
C VAL A 100 -12.98 -2.20 -9.12
N GLU A 101 -12.10 -1.23 -8.85
CA GLU A 101 -11.00 -1.34 -7.88
C GLU A 101 -11.49 -1.75 -6.48
N THR A 102 -12.69 -1.29 -6.10
CA THR A 102 -13.32 -1.63 -4.82
C THR A 102 -13.56 -3.12 -4.62
N GLU A 103 -13.81 -3.90 -5.69
CA GLU A 103 -13.98 -5.35 -5.56
C GLU A 103 -12.63 -6.04 -5.29
N PHE A 104 -11.57 -5.61 -5.96
CA PHE A 104 -10.21 -6.06 -5.69
C PHE A 104 -9.77 -5.73 -4.26
N GLN A 105 -10.05 -4.49 -3.79
CA GLN A 105 -9.77 -4.08 -2.42
C GLN A 105 -10.52 -4.91 -1.38
N LYS A 106 -11.82 -5.19 -1.62
CA LYS A 106 -12.65 -6.01 -0.71
C LYS A 106 -12.11 -7.44 -0.59
N MET A 107 -11.70 -8.04 -1.70
CA MET A 107 -11.13 -9.39 -1.75
C MET A 107 -9.86 -9.47 -0.88
N ILE A 108 -8.86 -8.64 -1.17
CA ILE A 108 -7.61 -8.61 -0.38
C ILE A 108 -7.87 -8.27 1.09
N ALA A 109 -8.81 -7.36 1.40
CA ALA A 109 -9.16 -7.06 2.79
C ALA A 109 -9.83 -8.24 3.51
N ARG A 110 -10.61 -9.07 2.81
CA ARG A 110 -11.19 -10.30 3.35
C ARG A 110 -10.09 -11.32 3.61
N ASP A 111 -9.21 -11.56 2.63
CA ASP A 111 -8.20 -12.62 2.69
C ASP A 111 -7.11 -12.30 3.70
N LEU A 112 -6.75 -11.01 3.83
CA LEU A 112 -5.83 -10.55 4.88
C LEU A 112 -6.44 -10.75 6.27
N ARG A 113 -7.72 -10.47 6.47
CA ARG A 113 -8.40 -10.75 7.76
C ARG A 113 -8.42 -12.23 8.08
N GLN A 114 -8.75 -13.08 7.09
CA GLN A 114 -8.76 -14.53 7.27
C GLN A 114 -7.35 -15.05 7.57
N SER A 115 -6.34 -14.57 6.86
CA SER A 115 -4.94 -14.94 7.08
C SER A 115 -4.46 -14.54 8.48
N ILE A 116 -4.83 -13.35 8.95
CA ILE A 116 -4.51 -12.91 10.32
C ILE A 116 -5.21 -13.79 11.36
N GLU A 117 -6.50 -14.09 11.17
CA GLU A 117 -7.25 -14.92 12.12
C GLU A 117 -6.71 -16.36 12.14
N ALA A 118 -6.45 -16.94 10.96
CA ALA A 118 -5.86 -18.26 10.83
C ALA A 118 -4.48 -18.33 11.50
N ASN A 119 -3.70 -17.26 11.43
CA ASN A 119 -2.38 -17.16 12.05
C ASN A 119 -2.40 -16.49 13.44
N LYS A 120 -3.57 -16.25 14.04
CA LYS A 120 -3.68 -15.56 15.34
C LYS A 120 -2.92 -16.26 16.45
N HIS A 121 -2.85 -17.59 16.40
CA HIS A 121 -2.06 -18.40 17.32
C HIS A 121 -0.55 -18.22 17.12
N LYS A 122 -0.11 -17.88 15.89
CA LYS A 122 1.28 -17.64 15.47
C LYS A 122 1.73 -16.18 15.59
N ILE A 123 0.81 -15.24 15.77
CA ILE A 123 1.13 -13.82 15.88
C ILE A 123 1.12 -13.42 17.36
N VAL A 124 2.26 -12.92 17.84
CA VAL A 124 2.39 -12.48 19.24
C VAL A 124 2.56 -10.96 19.28
N SER A 125 1.46 -10.24 19.51
CA SER A 125 1.44 -8.78 19.66
C SER A 125 0.94 -8.34 21.04
N GLY A 126 1.22 -7.08 21.41
CA GLY A 126 0.79 -6.51 22.68
C GLY A 126 -0.74 -6.38 22.85
N ARG A 127 -1.51 -6.48 21.75
CA ARG A 127 -2.94 -6.88 21.58
C ARG A 127 -3.33 -6.85 20.07
N GLU A 128 -4.48 -7.44 19.72
CA GLU A 128 -5.00 -7.84 18.40
C GLU A 128 -4.62 -6.97 17.18
N LEU A 129 -4.26 -7.64 16.09
CA LEU A 129 -3.96 -7.05 14.80
C LEU A 129 -5.28 -6.65 14.11
N GLU A 130 -5.52 -5.35 13.94
CA GLU A 130 -6.76 -4.85 13.35
C GLU A 130 -6.58 -4.52 11.86
N VAL A 131 -7.53 -4.97 11.02
CA VAL A 131 -7.62 -4.61 9.59
C VAL A 131 -8.88 -3.78 9.34
N ALA A 132 -8.68 -2.50 9.00
CA ALA A 132 -9.75 -1.56 8.68
C ALA A 132 -9.55 -0.95 7.29
N GLY A 133 -10.62 -0.38 6.74
CA GLY A 133 -10.61 0.27 5.42
C GLY A 133 -11.53 1.49 5.39
N ASN A 134 -11.13 2.50 4.60
CA ASN A 134 -11.97 3.59 4.05
C ASN A 134 -11.13 4.70 3.39
N ARG A 135 -9.89 4.90 3.82
CA ARG A 135 -8.78 5.70 3.24
C ARG A 135 -7.65 5.77 4.29
N PRO A 136 -6.49 5.12 4.10
CA PRO A 136 -6.09 4.30 2.95
C PRO A 136 -7.01 3.12 2.70
N ASP A 137 -6.85 2.50 1.53
CA ASP A 137 -7.67 1.38 1.07
C ASP A 137 -7.77 0.30 2.14
N ILE A 138 -6.61 -0.10 2.67
CA ILE A 138 -6.51 -0.99 3.84
C ILE A 138 -5.42 -0.45 4.77
N PHE A 139 -5.61 -0.62 6.08
CA PHE A 139 -4.53 -0.45 7.04
C PHE A 139 -4.55 -1.50 8.12
N THR A 140 -3.34 -1.84 8.57
CA THR A 140 -3.13 -2.77 9.67
C THR A 140 -2.54 -2.02 10.86
N THR A 141 -3.08 -2.26 12.06
CA THR A 141 -2.59 -1.65 13.31
C THR A 141 -2.15 -2.70 14.33
N CYS A 142 -1.04 -2.43 15.02
CA CYS A 142 -0.60 -3.19 16.18
C CYS A 142 -0.21 -2.25 17.34
N ILE A 143 -0.49 -2.67 18.57
CA ILE A 143 0.02 -2.01 19.79
C ILE A 143 1.34 -2.68 20.22
N LEU A 144 2.40 -1.89 20.29
CA LEU A 144 3.77 -2.28 20.62
C LEU A 144 4.09 -2.11 22.12
N PRO A 145 5.20 -2.72 22.62
CA PRO A 145 5.77 -2.40 23.94
C PRO A 145 5.83 -0.90 24.25
N GLY A 146 5.40 -0.53 25.46
CA GLY A 146 5.42 0.88 25.90
C GLY A 146 4.33 1.74 25.27
N GLU A 147 3.17 1.15 24.93
CA GLU A 147 1.98 1.86 24.43
C GLU A 147 2.17 2.58 23.09
N LYS A 148 3.24 2.27 22.36
CA LYS A 148 3.46 2.79 21.01
C LYS A 148 2.56 2.08 20.02
N ARG A 149 2.11 2.79 18.99
CA ARG A 149 1.31 2.22 17.91
C ARG A 149 2.19 2.07 16.67
N ALA A 150 2.05 0.94 15.99
CA ALA A 150 2.54 0.74 14.64
C ALA A 150 1.36 0.64 13.68
N ARG A 151 1.50 1.27 12.51
CA ARG A 151 0.55 1.10 11.41
C ARG A 151 1.30 0.81 10.12
N VAL A 152 0.71 -0.05 9.30
CA VAL A 152 1.14 -0.31 7.93
C VAL A 152 -0.03 0.02 7.03
N PHE A 153 0.22 0.88 6.05
CA PHE A 153 -0.77 1.33 5.09
C PHE A 153 -0.63 0.59 3.77
N LEU A 154 -1.75 0.11 3.24
CA LEU A 154 -1.84 -0.56 1.95
C LEU A 154 -2.61 0.37 1.02
N GLU A 155 -1.97 0.81 -0.06
CA GLU A 155 -2.61 1.49 -1.18
C GLU A 155 -2.69 0.51 -2.34
N MET A 156 -3.86 0.39 -2.96
CA MET A 156 -4.15 -0.61 -3.96
C MET A 156 -4.60 0.05 -5.25
N LYS A 157 -4.17 -0.50 -6.38
CA LYS A 157 -4.64 -0.10 -7.71
C LYS A 157 -4.89 -1.34 -8.56
N ARG A 158 -5.58 -1.16 -9.68
CA ARG A 158 -5.69 -2.18 -10.72
C ARG A 158 -5.42 -1.60 -12.10
N GLN A 159 -5.00 -2.46 -13.02
CA GLN A 159 -5.01 -2.12 -14.44
C GLN A 159 -6.45 -1.90 -14.95
N GLN A 160 -6.63 -1.02 -15.93
CA GLN A 160 -7.92 -0.71 -16.55
C GLN A 160 -7.77 -0.37 -18.04
N PHE A 161 -8.72 -0.83 -18.84
CA PHE A 161 -8.74 -0.61 -20.29
C PHE A 161 -8.99 0.86 -20.67
N TYR A 162 -8.23 1.37 -21.65
CA TYR A 162 -8.21 2.79 -22.04
C TYR A 162 -9.50 3.27 -22.73
N GLU A 163 -10.10 2.48 -23.62
CA GLU A 163 -11.22 2.97 -24.45
C GLU A 163 -12.53 3.21 -23.66
N LYS A 164 -12.70 2.55 -22.52
CA LYS A 164 -13.91 2.66 -21.69
C LYS A 164 -13.83 3.76 -20.61
N THR A 165 -12.71 4.46 -20.48
CA THR A 165 -12.48 5.44 -19.40
C THR A 165 -12.48 6.89 -19.87
N LYS A 166 -13.10 7.24 -21.00
CA LYS A 166 -13.31 8.65 -21.38
C LYS A 166 -14.17 9.36 -20.32
N GLY A 167 -13.54 9.90 -19.29
CA GLY A 167 -14.17 10.61 -18.18
C GLY A 167 -14.02 9.97 -16.79
N CYS A 168 -13.45 8.77 -16.66
CA CYS A 168 -13.09 8.21 -15.35
C CYS A 168 -11.63 8.53 -15.03
N ASP A 169 -11.40 9.03 -13.82
CA ASP A 169 -10.09 9.35 -13.26
C ASP A 169 -9.27 8.06 -13.20
N ALA A 170 -8.61 7.71 -14.32
CA ALA A 170 -7.73 6.56 -14.41
C ALA A 170 -6.56 6.85 -13.49
N SER A 171 -6.70 6.47 -12.22
CA SER A 171 -5.70 6.70 -11.19
C SER A 171 -4.40 6.10 -11.67
N ASP A 172 -3.46 6.98 -12.02
CA ASP A 172 -2.18 6.58 -12.60
C ASP A 172 -1.44 5.76 -11.55
N VAL A 173 -1.37 4.45 -11.79
CA VAL A 173 -0.67 3.44 -10.99
C VAL A 173 0.68 3.99 -10.53
N ILE A 174 1.43 4.62 -11.43
CA ILE A 174 2.74 5.16 -11.11
C ILE A 174 2.65 6.35 -10.13
N SER A 175 1.74 7.29 -10.38
CA SER A 175 1.63 8.51 -9.56
C SER A 175 1.13 8.24 -8.14
N SER A 176 0.31 7.19 -7.96
CA SER A 176 -0.33 6.89 -6.68
C SER A 176 0.64 6.45 -5.59
N ILE A 177 1.79 5.85 -5.95
CA ILE A 177 2.89 5.57 -5.02
C ILE A 177 3.32 6.85 -4.28
N ARG A 178 3.57 7.91 -5.03
CA ARG A 178 3.98 9.19 -4.45
C ARG A 178 2.79 9.91 -3.81
N THR A 179 1.75 10.17 -4.58
CA THR A 179 0.69 11.12 -4.21
C THR A 179 -0.31 10.58 -3.20
N GLN A 180 -0.60 9.28 -3.22
CA GLN A 180 -1.52 8.65 -2.26
C GLN A 180 -0.75 7.96 -1.14
N LEU A 181 0.17 7.05 -1.46
CA LEU A 181 0.84 6.30 -0.41
C LEU A 181 1.80 7.18 0.40
N ILE A 182 2.82 7.74 -0.24
CA ILE A 182 3.89 8.46 0.47
C ILE A 182 3.41 9.81 1.03
N GLU A 183 2.96 10.73 0.17
CA GLU A 183 2.69 12.13 0.55
C GLU A 183 1.47 12.29 1.47
N LYS A 184 0.54 11.33 1.46
CA LYS A 184 -0.73 11.44 2.19
C LYS A 184 -0.84 10.46 3.35
N TYR A 185 -0.25 9.26 3.26
CA TYR A 185 -0.37 8.26 4.32
C TYR A 185 0.92 8.06 5.12
N LEU A 186 2.10 8.14 4.50
CA LEU A 186 3.38 7.90 5.19
C LEU A 186 4.01 9.18 5.75
N VAL A 187 3.21 10.01 6.41
CA VAL A 187 3.62 11.36 6.85
C VAL A 187 4.06 11.44 8.32
N ASP A 188 3.67 10.47 9.15
CA ASP A 188 3.90 10.48 10.59
C ASP A 188 4.81 9.33 11.05
N ALA A 189 5.38 9.46 12.27
CA ALA A 189 6.30 8.47 12.83
C ALA A 189 5.67 7.09 13.11
N GLU A 190 4.34 7.00 13.23
CA GLU A 190 3.63 5.72 13.38
C GLU A 190 3.43 4.98 12.04
N THR A 191 3.74 5.64 10.93
CA THR A 191 3.32 5.27 9.56
C THR A 191 4.49 5.33 8.59
N SER A 192 5.69 4.90 9.00
CA SER A 192 6.88 4.97 8.16
C SER A 192 7.00 3.81 7.14
N TYR A 193 6.08 2.85 7.17
CA TYR A 193 6.06 1.68 6.30
C TYR A 193 4.77 1.62 5.48
N GLY A 194 4.90 1.34 4.17
CA GLY A 194 3.78 1.23 3.26
C GLY A 194 3.87 0.02 2.34
N ILE A 195 2.73 -0.47 1.90
CA ILE A 195 2.60 -1.54 0.91
C ILE A 195 1.79 -0.99 -0.26
N TYR A 196 2.25 -1.25 -1.47
CA TYR A 196 1.58 -0.85 -2.70
C TYR A 196 1.22 -2.09 -3.51
N ILE A 197 -0.06 -2.32 -3.80
CA ILE A 197 -0.53 -3.53 -4.47
C ILE A 197 -1.17 -3.16 -5.80
N VAL A 198 -0.80 -3.87 -6.87
CA VAL A 198 -1.42 -3.69 -8.19
C VAL A 198 -1.97 -5.02 -8.69
N GLY A 199 -3.25 -5.02 -9.07
CA GLY A 199 -3.83 -6.13 -9.84
C GLY A 199 -3.42 -6.08 -11.31
N TRP A 200 -2.77 -7.14 -11.80
CA TRP A 200 -2.38 -7.33 -13.20
C TRP A 200 -3.47 -8.09 -13.96
N TYR A 201 -3.96 -7.53 -15.06
CA TYR A 201 -5.01 -8.10 -15.91
C TYR A 201 -4.52 -8.35 -17.34
N GLY A 202 -3.28 -7.96 -17.68
CA GLY A 202 -2.71 -8.07 -19.03
C GLY A 202 -2.14 -6.73 -19.55
N GLN A 203 -1.35 -6.80 -20.62
CA GLN A 203 -0.68 -5.62 -21.20
C GLN A 203 -1.65 -4.60 -21.84
N GLU A 204 -2.81 -5.06 -22.27
CA GLU A 204 -3.86 -4.24 -22.88
C GLU A 204 -4.56 -3.32 -21.87
N TYR A 205 -4.40 -3.59 -20.56
CA TYR A 205 -5.06 -2.85 -19.48
C TYR A 205 -4.20 -1.74 -18.85
N PHE A 206 -3.09 -1.33 -19.46
CA PHE A 206 -2.29 -0.19 -18.97
C PHE A 206 -2.95 1.19 -19.12
N GLY A 207 -4.15 1.28 -19.68
CA GLY A 207 -4.94 2.50 -19.70
C GLY A 207 -4.19 3.73 -20.23
N SER A 208 -4.44 4.87 -19.58
CA SER A 208 -3.88 6.18 -19.93
C SER A 208 -2.41 6.37 -19.53
N TYR A 209 -1.89 5.57 -18.60
CA TYR A 209 -0.53 5.69 -18.09
C TYR A 209 0.51 4.88 -18.90
N LYS A 210 0.07 4.22 -19.99
CA LYS A 210 0.91 3.49 -20.95
C LYS A 210 2.11 4.29 -21.47
N THR A 211 1.92 5.56 -21.86
CA THR A 211 3.01 6.40 -22.36
C THR A 211 4.06 6.69 -21.27
N LYS A 212 3.59 6.95 -20.05
CA LYS A 212 4.47 7.20 -18.89
C LYS A 212 5.27 5.95 -18.52
N LEU A 213 4.62 4.78 -18.52
CA LEU A 213 5.29 3.48 -18.32
C LEU A 213 6.39 3.25 -19.34
N LYS A 214 6.09 3.42 -20.64
CA LYS A 214 7.11 3.27 -21.69
C LYS A 214 8.31 4.19 -21.45
N ARG A 215 8.07 5.45 -21.10
CA ARG A 215 9.16 6.40 -20.81
C ARG A 215 10.03 5.93 -19.64
N LEU A 216 9.42 5.41 -18.58
CA LEU A 216 10.13 4.91 -17.39
C LEU A 216 10.80 3.55 -17.65
N ASN A 217 10.28 2.78 -18.59
CA ASN A 217 10.76 1.45 -18.93
C ASN A 217 11.39 1.38 -20.33
N ARG A 218 12.28 2.34 -20.64
CA ARG A 218 13.16 2.31 -21.83
C ARG A 218 12.43 2.07 -23.16
N GLY A 219 11.24 2.67 -23.31
CA GLY A 219 10.42 2.63 -24.52
C GLY A 219 9.46 1.43 -24.63
N ARG A 220 9.54 0.44 -23.73
CA ARG A 220 8.69 -0.76 -23.76
C ARG A 220 7.70 -0.81 -22.60
N LEU A 221 6.61 -1.54 -22.78
CA LEU A 221 5.72 -1.87 -21.67
C LEU A 221 6.25 -3.11 -20.93
N PRO A 222 6.01 -3.21 -19.61
CA PRO A 222 6.19 -4.48 -18.90
C PRO A 222 5.37 -5.59 -19.57
N CYS A 223 5.93 -6.78 -19.72
CA CYS A 223 5.26 -7.95 -20.31
C CYS A 223 4.84 -9.03 -19.33
N SER A 224 5.13 -8.83 -18.05
CA SER A 224 4.68 -9.74 -17.00
C SER A 224 4.37 -8.97 -15.72
N PRO A 225 3.60 -9.58 -14.80
CA PRO A 225 3.43 -9.08 -13.44
C PRO A 225 4.77 -8.76 -12.76
N SER A 226 5.75 -9.66 -12.87
CA SER A 226 7.08 -9.50 -12.28
C SER A 226 7.83 -8.28 -12.84
N GLU A 227 7.79 -8.05 -14.16
CA GLU A 227 8.44 -6.87 -14.74
C GLU A 227 7.79 -5.56 -14.29
N LEU A 228 6.47 -5.56 -14.10
CA LEU A 228 5.76 -4.39 -13.56
C LEU A 228 6.12 -4.18 -12.09
N GLU A 229 6.20 -5.25 -11.30
CA GLU A 229 6.59 -5.19 -9.89
C GLU A 229 7.99 -4.57 -9.75
N ASP A 230 8.97 -5.06 -10.50
CA ASP A 230 10.35 -4.54 -10.47
C ASP A 230 10.42 -3.06 -10.87
N LEU A 231 9.63 -2.66 -11.87
CA LEU A 231 9.56 -1.26 -12.28
C LEU A 231 8.96 -0.38 -11.18
N LEU A 232 7.82 -0.77 -10.63
CA LEU A 232 7.13 -0.02 -9.59
C LEU A 232 7.92 0.00 -8.28
N GLN A 233 8.60 -1.10 -7.93
CA GLN A 233 9.47 -1.19 -6.76
C GLN A 233 10.66 -0.25 -6.86
N ARG A 234 11.27 -0.12 -8.06
CA ARG A 234 12.31 0.89 -8.31
C ARG A 234 11.79 2.31 -8.14
N ILE A 235 10.62 2.61 -8.72
CA ILE A 235 9.98 3.93 -8.57
C ILE A 235 9.68 4.23 -7.10
N ALA A 236 9.13 3.26 -6.36
CA ALA A 236 8.88 3.41 -4.93
C ALA A 236 10.18 3.67 -4.14
N GLY A 237 11.27 2.96 -4.46
CA GLY A 237 12.59 3.19 -3.85
C GLY A 237 13.11 4.61 -4.08
N ASP A 238 13.00 5.11 -5.32
CA ASP A 238 13.40 6.47 -5.67
C ASP A 238 12.57 7.54 -4.92
N GLU A 239 11.27 7.30 -4.73
CA GLU A 239 10.39 8.23 -4.00
C GLU A 239 10.63 8.16 -2.49
N VAL A 240 10.86 6.97 -1.92
CA VAL A 240 11.23 6.79 -0.51
C VAL A 240 12.56 7.49 -0.21
N ALA A 241 13.55 7.40 -1.10
CA ALA A 241 14.85 8.06 -0.93
C ALA A 241 14.74 9.61 -0.86
N LYS A 242 13.66 10.18 -1.42
CA LYS A 242 13.38 11.63 -1.38
C LYS A 242 12.50 12.02 -0.20
N ALA A 243 11.78 11.07 0.40
CA ALA A 243 10.81 11.32 1.45
C ALA A 243 11.46 11.32 2.84
N VAL A 244 11.07 12.28 3.68
CA VAL A 244 11.54 12.35 5.07
C VAL A 244 10.61 11.53 5.96
N GLY A 245 11.16 10.64 6.78
CA GLY A 245 10.39 9.86 7.76
C GLY A 245 9.75 8.58 7.20
N VAL A 246 9.93 8.29 5.90
CA VAL A 246 9.51 7.03 5.30
C VAL A 246 10.66 6.03 5.35
N SER A 247 10.42 4.87 5.96
CA SER A 247 11.41 3.80 6.11
C SER A 247 11.43 2.87 4.90
N ALA A 248 10.28 2.37 4.46
CA ALA A 248 10.21 1.46 3.33
C ALA A 248 8.82 1.41 2.68
N VAL A 249 8.81 1.12 1.38
CA VAL A 249 7.61 0.73 0.64
C VAL A 249 7.89 -0.58 -0.10
N ARG A 250 7.04 -1.59 0.11
CA ARG A 250 7.05 -2.85 -0.66
C ARG A 250 5.95 -2.81 -1.71
N VAL A 251 6.29 -3.22 -2.93
CA VAL A 251 5.35 -3.36 -4.03
C VAL A 251 5.02 -4.84 -4.25
N PHE A 252 3.75 -5.13 -4.52
CA PHE A 252 3.27 -6.43 -5.00
C PHE A 252 2.47 -6.22 -6.28
N VAL A 253 2.71 -7.06 -7.28
CA VAL A 253 1.85 -7.15 -8.46
C VAL A 253 1.25 -8.55 -8.50
N ILE A 254 -0.07 -8.65 -8.32
CA ILE A 254 -0.79 -9.92 -8.28
C ILE A 254 -1.29 -10.22 -9.69
N ASP A 255 -0.95 -11.40 -10.22
CA ASP A 255 -1.46 -11.87 -11.51
C ASP A 255 -2.94 -12.25 -11.39
N LEU A 256 -3.80 -11.50 -12.07
CA LEU A 256 -5.24 -11.71 -12.15
C LEU A 256 -5.69 -11.93 -13.59
N GLU A 257 -4.74 -12.07 -14.53
CA GLU A 257 -5.04 -12.33 -15.92
C GLU A 257 -5.82 -13.64 -16.04
N LEU A 258 -6.94 -13.63 -16.76
CA LEU A 258 -7.62 -14.89 -17.08
C LEU A 258 -6.65 -15.68 -17.96
N GLY A 259 -6.27 -16.88 -17.51
CA GLY A 259 -5.47 -17.82 -18.29
C GLY A 259 -6.12 -18.12 -19.64
N THR A 260 -5.92 -17.24 -20.60
CA THR A 260 -6.14 -17.49 -22.01
C THR A 260 -4.87 -18.16 -22.50
N SER A 261 -5.04 -19.22 -23.31
CA SER A 261 -3.96 -19.97 -23.95
C SER A 261 -2.82 -19.04 -24.38
N ARG A 262 -1.72 -19.06 -23.60
CA ARG A 262 -0.54 -18.23 -23.83
C ARG A 262 -0.04 -18.45 -25.25
N THR A 263 -0.12 -17.42 -26.09
CA THR A 263 0.85 -17.30 -27.18
C THR A 263 2.03 -16.54 -26.57
N PRO A 264 3.22 -17.16 -26.41
CA PRO A 264 4.38 -16.44 -25.90
C PRO A 264 4.70 -15.26 -26.83
N CYS A 265 5.09 -14.14 -26.23
CA CYS A 265 5.72 -13.04 -26.96
C CYS A 265 6.96 -13.48 -27.73
#